data_AF-A0A842MEN2-F1
#
_entry.id   AF-A0A842MEN2-F1
#
_cell.length_a   1.000
_cell.length_b   1.000
_cell.length_c   1.000
_cell.angle_alpha   90.00
_cell.angle_beta   90.00
_cell.angle_gamma   90.00
#
_symmetry.space_group_name_H-M   'P 1'
#
loop_
_entity.id
_entity.type
_entity.pdbx_description
1 polymer ?
#
loop_
_entity_poly.entity_id
_entity_poly.type
_entity_poly.pdbx_seq_one_letter_code
_entity_poly.pdbx_strand_id
1 'polypeptide(L)' 'MSVDQLLARLEACNFFRTSLSPECYVLVFGSPEIKCFMRTFIEEILRETGRRFEIKEDLTKLRLKVSP' A
#
# COMPACT_ATOMS: atom_id res chain seq x y z
N MET A 1 3.25 -2.83 15.10
CA MET A 1 2.81 -1.68 14.26
C MET A 1 1.72 -2.17 13.33
N SER A 2 0.58 -1.48 13.23
CA SER A 2 -0.50 -1.90 12.32
C SER A 2 -0.22 -1.48 10.87
N VAL A 3 -0.88 -2.13 9.91
CA VAL A 3 -0.79 -1.74 8.49
C VAL A 3 -1.33 -0.33 8.28
N ASP A 4 -2.39 0.07 8.99
CA ASP A 4 -2.91 1.45 8.95
C ASP A 4 -1.86 2.49 9.34
N GLN A 5 -1.12 2.21 10.42
CA GLN A 5 -0.05 3.10 10.90
C GLN A 5 1.11 3.18 9.90
N LEU A 6 1.43 2.08 9.21
CA LEU A 6 2.43 2.07 8.14
C LEU A 6 2.01 2.96 6.98
N LEU A 7 0.81 2.74 6.46
CA LEU A 7 0.32 3.47 5.29
C LEU A 7 0.14 4.96 5.59
N ALA A 8 -0.36 5.33 6.78
CA ALA A 8 -0.48 6.72 7.19
C ALA A 8 0.87 7.45 7.23
N ARG A 9 1.94 6.78 7.68
CA ARG A 9 3.30 7.35 7.69
C ARG A 9 3.84 7.54 6.27
N LEU A 10 3.60 6.58 5.39
CA LEU A 10 4.05 6.65 3.99
C LEU A 10 3.28 7.72 3.20
N GLU A 11 1.98 7.88 3.48
CA GLU A 11 1.18 8.96 2.94
C GLU A 11 1.66 10.34 3.42
N ALA A 12 2.10 10.46 4.69
CA ALA A 12 2.68 11.70 5.22
C ALA A 12 4.01 12.09 4.52
N CYS A 13 4.71 11.12 3.91
CA CYS A 13 5.88 11.36 3.06
C CYS A 13 5.53 11.77 1.62
N ASN A 14 4.24 11.94 1.29
CA ASN A 14 3.73 12.31 -0.03
C ASN A 14 3.99 11.29 -1.15
N PHE A 15 4.20 10.01 -0.83
CA PHE A 15 4.37 8.97 -1.86
C PHE A 15 3.07 8.64 -2.61
N PHE A 16 1.94 8.70 -1.91
CA PHE A 16 0.61 8.39 -2.43
C PHE A 16 -0.46 9.06 -1.57
N ARG A 17 -1.71 9.01 -2.04
CA ARG A 17 -2.90 9.27 -1.22
C ARG A 17 -3.64 7.98 -0.95
N THR A 18 -4.12 7.80 0.27
CA THR A 18 -4.94 6.64 0.64
C THR A 18 -6.41 6.98 0.44
N SER A 19 -7.14 6.10 -0.24
CA SER A 19 -8.60 6.11 -0.29
C SER A 19 -9.11 4.90 0.50
N LEU A 20 -9.96 5.15 1.48
CA LEU A 20 -10.52 4.11 2.33
C LEU A 20 -11.63 3.37 1.56
N SER A 21 -11.43 2.07 1.33
CA SER A 21 -12.50 1.15 0.98
C SER A 21 -12.73 0.21 2.16
N PRO A 22 -13.99 -0.21 2.45
CA PRO A 22 -14.30 -1.05 3.61
C PRO A 22 -13.51 -2.37 3.66
N GLU A 23 -13.06 -2.86 2.51
CA GLU A 23 -12.42 -4.18 2.39
C GLU A 23 -10.95 -4.13 1.94
N CYS A 24 -10.44 -2.95 1.56
CA CYS A 24 -9.07 -2.83 1.04
C CYS A 24 -8.53 -1.40 1.14
N TYR A 25 -7.21 -1.29 1.20
CA TYR A 25 -6.52 -0.02 1.07
C TYR A 25 -6.31 0.29 -0.41
N VAL A 26 -6.73 1.47 -0.85
CA VAL A 26 -6.49 1.95 -2.22
C VAL A 26 -5.45 3.06 -2.16
N LEU A 27 -4.26 2.79 -2.70
CA LEU A 27 -3.16 3.74 -2.75
C LEU A 27 -3.14 4.38 -4.14
N VAL A 28 -3.25 5.71 -4.21
CA VAL A 28 -3.29 6.47 -5.46
C VAL A 28 -1.98 7.23 -5.66
N PHE A 29 -1.33 6.99 -6.79
CA PHE A 29 0.01 7.51 -7.11
C PHE A 29 -0.05 8.55 -8.22
N GLY A 30 0.76 9.60 -8.08
CA GLY A 30 0.96 10.63 -9.10
C GLY A 30 2.11 10.32 -10.08
N SER A 31 2.97 9.36 -9.76
CA SER A 31 4.13 8.95 -10.59
C SER A 31 4.20 7.41 -10.69
N PRO A 32 4.39 6.85 -11.89
CA PRO A 32 4.57 5.42 -12.08
C PRO A 32 5.88 4.90 -11.45
N GLU A 33 6.93 5.71 -11.40
CA GLU A 33 8.20 5.38 -10.75
C GLU A 33 8.02 5.21 -9.24
N ILE A 34 7.33 6.16 -8.61
CA ILE A 34 7.00 6.06 -7.17
C ILE A 34 6.09 4.85 -6.92
N LYS A 35 5.11 4.58 -7.79
CA LYS A 35 4.23 3.40 -7.68
C LYS A 35 5.04 2.11 -7.69
N CYS A 36 5.98 1.98 -8.62
CA CYS A 36 6.83 0.80 -8.75
C CYS A 36 7.68 0.58 -7.49
N PHE A 37 8.35 1.64 -7.02
CA PHE A 37 9.13 1.59 -5.78
C PHE A 37 8.27 1.19 -4.57
N MET A 38 7.13 1.85 -4.39
CA MET A 38 6.25 1.61 -3.25
C MET A 38 5.61 0.23 -3.27
N ARG A 39 5.32 -0.33 -4.46
CA ARG A 39 4.85 -1.71 -4.59
C ARG A 39 5.83 -2.68 -3.96
N THR A 40 7.09 -2.64 -4.39
CA THR A 40 8.15 -3.51 -3.89
C THR A 40 8.39 -3.29 -2.40
N PHE A 41 8.46 -2.04 -1.97
CA PHE A 41 8.71 -1.70 -0.56
C PHE A 41 7.60 -2.20 0.37
N ILE A 42 6.32 -2.01 0.00
CA ILE A 42 5.18 -2.47 0.79
C ILE A 42 5.13 -4.00 0.81
N GLU A 43 5.41 -4.65 -0.32
CA GLU A 43 5.46 -6.12 -0.40
C GLU A 43 6.50 -6.71 0.55
N GLU A 44 7.71 -6.17 0.57
CA GLU A 44 8.78 -6.64 1.47
C GLU A 44 8.42 -6.42 2.94
N ILE A 45 7.90 -5.25 3.31
CA ILE A 45 7.48 -5.00 4.70
C ILE A 45 6.36 -5.95 5.13
N LEU A 46 5.36 -6.16 4.27
CA LEU A 46 4.23 -7.03 4.61
C LEU A 46 4.65 -8.50 4.72
N ARG A 47 5.62 -8.96 3.93
CA ARG A 47 6.22 -10.30 4.09
C ARG A 47 6.80 -10.49 5.49
N GLU A 48 7.46 -9.48 6.04
CA GLU A 48 8.02 -9.53 7.39
C GLU A 48 6.95 -9.51 8.50
N THR A 49 5.72 -9.05 8.21
CA THR A 49 4.64 -9.02 9.22
C THR A 49 4.00 -10.39 9.51
N GLY A 50 4.29 -11.42 8.70
CA GLY A 50 3.72 -12.77 8.84
C GLY A 50 2.22 -12.87 8.50
N ARG A 51 1.60 -11.80 8.00
CA ARG A 51 0.19 -11.77 7.58
C ARG A 51 0.05 -12.14 6.11
N ARG A 52 -1.09 -12.71 5.74
CA ARG A 52 -1.43 -12.90 4.32
C ARG A 52 -1.88 -11.57 3.73
N PHE A 53 -1.32 -11.22 2.58
CA PHE A 53 -1.67 -10.00 1.86
C PHE A 53 -1.75 -10.25 0.35
N GLU A 54 -2.55 -9.43 -0.32
CA GLU A 54 -2.70 -9.43 -1.78
C GLU A 54 -2.54 -8.00 -2.29
N ILE A 55 -1.72 -7.82 -3.33
CA ILE A 55 -1.51 -6.54 -4.01
C ILE A 55 -1.99 -6.67 -5.45
N LYS A 56 -3.00 -5.88 -5.81
CA LYS A 56 -3.46 -5.74 -7.20
C LYS A 56 -3.04 -4.38 -7.76
N GLU A 57 -2.43 -4.39 -8.93
CA GLU A 57 -1.96 -3.19 -9.60
C GLU A 57 -2.93 -2.72 -10.68
N ASP A 58 -3.29 -1.44 -10.61
CA ASP A 58 -4.00 -0.70 -11.65
C ASP A 58 -3.06 0.41 -12.20
N LEU A 59 -3.49 1.15 -13.24
CA LEU A 59 -2.67 2.15 -13.94
C LEU A 59 -1.98 3.13 -12.98
N THR A 60 -2.75 3.77 -12.09
CA THR A 60 -2.29 4.77 -11.11
C THR A 60 -2.50 4.33 -9.66
N LYS A 61 -2.93 3.09 -9.43
CA LYS A 61 -3.36 2.63 -8.11
C LYS A 61 -2.74 1.29 -7.73
N LEU A 62 -2.54 1.10 -6.44
CA LEU A 62 -2.35 -0.22 -5.84
C LEU A 62 -3.51 -0.49 -4.89
N ARG A 63 -4.10 -1.68 -4.99
CA ARG A 63 -5.11 -2.17 -4.05
C ARG A 63 -4.49 -3.21 -3.17
N LEU A 64 -4.47 -2.95 -1.87
CA LEU A 64 -3.90 -3.82 -0.87
C LEU A 64 -5.02 -4.43 -0.02
N LYS A 65 -5.07 -5.76 0.02
CA LYS A 65 -5.88 -6.52 0.96
C LYS A 65 -4.97 -7.18 1.97
N VAL A 66 -5.31 -7.07 3.26
CA VAL A 66 -4.61 -7.74 4.34
C VAL A 66 -5.61 -8.63 5.07
N SER A 67 -5.30 -9.92 5.16
CA SER A 67 -6.10 -10.89 5.89
C SER A 67 -5.49 -11.14 7.28
N PRO A 68 -6.32 -11.57 8.26
CA PRO A 68 -5.84 -12.02 9.56
C PRO A 68 -4.77 -13.12 9.45
#